data_AF-A0A2Z6Q2K3-F1
#
_entry.id   AF-A0A2Z6Q2K3-F1
#
_cell.length_a   1.000
_cell.length_b   1.000
_cell.length_c   1.000
_cell.angle_alpha   90.00
_cell.angle_beta   90.00
_cell.angle_gamma   90.00
#
_symmetry.space_group_name_H-M   'P 1'
#
loop_
_entity.id
_entity.type
_entity.pdbx_description
1 polymer ?
#
loop_
_entity_poly.entity_id
_entity_poly.type
_entity_poly.pdbx_seq_one_letter_code
_entity_poly.pdbx_strand_id
1 'polypeptide(L)'
;MITLHSCLLVNKQWSKIAVEILWKDIYKIQANAEELYGIELEDEPDQNILSTLYSCLPKESKELLIQNDIIIEPPTVESPKYDYPGYCKYLDAGYINQLIIVHLGEESKIYERTLLKQEIYQLFIKQSSSIRYLHFHDPHVPFPYFSGVSNSITQLREFSCDTSIPPSIFCRMAQLCRNINKILIKWVKEDNEGLAKLIQLQNNLDGIGFECEDQDNLDEKIEPFECTMIGDALESRADSLSHLYIKNSLFCLPLSSISKLTNITSIDLNLEELFPIDAFESLCSIHFPNLTKLLIGENIPPLVLIANFIKTNGSSLKEIIFHNGFYNGDLEECTTLNQMIGRTCLKLQTLMTFCHDDQFQDIIEILISCEKLDNLILRNSTEEKIDATPLFTTLLANSSHHKLSKFCVDSKIHFTPIVLNSFIDMIDKNEKSIVFYIYKSGGIKYVGYDGITNNHLIILESVGGGVLDDNDIINKFSTVPKFREPYRYSLE
;
A
#
# COMPACT_ATOMS: atom_id res chain seq x y z
N MET A 1 28.85 4.45 -0.77
CA MET A 1 27.45 4.76 -0.37
C MET A 1 27.51 5.32 1.06
N ILE A 2 27.10 6.56 1.30
CA ILE A 2 27.08 7.17 2.65
C ILE A 2 25.75 6.77 3.28
N THR A 3 25.77 6.06 4.40
CA THR A 3 24.55 5.73 5.15
C THR A 3 24.21 6.89 6.09
N LEU A 4 22.92 7.10 6.39
CA LEU A 4 22.48 8.09 7.39
C LEU A 4 23.18 7.90 8.75
N HIS A 5 23.51 6.66 9.10
CA HIS A 5 24.26 6.32 10.30
C HIS A 5 25.67 6.95 10.30
N SER A 6 26.38 6.93 9.18
CA SER A 6 27.72 7.54 9.08
C SER A 6 27.69 9.07 9.29
N CYS A 7 26.57 9.74 8.97
CA CYS A 7 26.36 11.16 9.24
C CYS A 7 26.30 11.49 10.74
N LEU A 8 25.99 10.52 11.61
CA LEU A 8 25.99 10.71 13.07
C LEU A 8 27.38 11.00 13.63
N LEU A 9 28.43 10.52 12.96
CA LEU A 9 29.82 10.62 13.41
C LEU A 9 30.57 11.83 12.83
N VAL A 10 29.98 12.55 11.88
CA VAL A 10 30.66 13.65 11.17
C VAL A 10 30.82 14.89 12.07
N ASN A 11 29.72 15.48 12.51
CA ASN A 11 29.68 16.58 13.48
C ASN A 11 28.26 16.78 14.02
N LYS A 12 28.09 17.71 14.97
CA LYS A 12 26.80 17.98 15.63
C LYS A 12 25.67 18.32 14.66
N GLN A 13 25.95 19.06 13.59
CA GLN A 13 24.92 19.48 12.63
C GLN A 13 24.44 18.31 11.77
N TRP A 14 25.38 17.54 11.20
CA TRP A 14 25.05 16.33 10.43
C TRP A 14 24.36 15.28 11.28
N SER A 15 24.82 15.11 12.53
CA SER A 15 24.20 14.20 13.47
C SER A 15 22.76 14.59 13.81
N LYS A 16 22.50 15.89 14.03
CA LYS A 16 21.12 16.38 14.25
C LYS A 16 20.21 16.10 13.06
N ILE A 17 20.64 16.44 11.84
CA ILE A 17 19.86 16.21 10.60
C ILE A 17 19.59 14.71 10.39
N ALA A 18 20.61 13.87 10.60
CA ALA A 18 20.46 12.42 10.46
C ALA A 18 19.45 11.87 11.48
N VAL A 19 19.52 12.30 12.75
CA VAL A 19 18.55 11.91 13.78
C VAL A 19 17.13 12.39 13.43
N GLU A 20 16.96 13.64 12.98
CA GLU A 20 15.67 14.17 12.54
C GLU A 20 15.04 13.33 11.41
N ILE A 21 15.85 12.84 10.47
CA ILE A 21 15.39 12.01 9.36
C ILE A 21 15.03 10.60 9.83
N LEU A 22 15.90 9.97 10.63
CA LEU A 22 15.71 8.60 11.13
C LEU A 22 14.49 8.53 12.05
N TRP A 23 14.40 9.42 13.03
CA TRP A 23 13.33 9.44 14.03
C TRP A 23 12.02 10.06 13.54
N LYS A 24 11.96 10.51 12.28
CA LYS A 24 10.72 10.96 11.67
C LYS A 24 9.66 9.86 11.68
N ASP A 25 10.09 8.63 11.46
CA ASP A 25 9.27 7.43 11.29
C ASP A 25 9.97 6.23 11.90
N ILE A 26 9.70 5.99 13.19
CA ILE A 26 10.43 4.99 13.99
C ILE A 26 10.28 3.57 13.44
N TYR A 27 9.13 3.24 12.83
CA TYR A 27 8.89 1.94 12.20
C TYR A 27 9.85 1.69 11.02
N LYS A 28 10.03 2.68 10.14
CA LYS A 28 10.91 2.51 8.97
C LYS A 28 12.38 2.33 9.32
N ILE A 29 12.80 2.62 10.55
CA ILE A 29 14.17 2.34 10.99
C ILE A 29 14.41 0.83 10.98
N GLN A 30 13.43 0.04 11.42
CA GLN A 30 13.50 -1.43 11.49
C GLN A 30 13.26 -2.08 10.14
N ALA A 31 12.22 -1.69 9.40
CA ALA A 31 11.89 -2.30 8.10
C ALA A 31 13.07 -2.24 7.11
N ASN A 32 13.84 -1.14 7.12
CA ASN A 32 15.06 -1.03 6.31
C ASN A 32 16.19 -1.96 6.78
N ALA A 33 16.27 -2.31 8.08
CA ALA A 33 17.26 -3.23 8.61
C ALA A 33 16.92 -4.69 8.24
N GLU A 34 15.65 -5.08 8.33
CA GLU A 34 15.15 -6.38 7.89
C GLU A 34 15.35 -6.57 6.39
N GLU A 35 15.03 -5.54 5.59
CA GLU A 35 15.18 -5.58 4.12
C GLU A 35 16.65 -5.62 3.67
N LEU A 36 17.55 -4.86 4.31
CA LEU A 36 18.98 -4.84 3.94
C LEU A 36 19.77 -6.06 4.42
N TYR A 37 19.43 -6.61 5.59
CA TYR A 37 20.26 -7.64 6.23
C TYR A 37 19.60 -9.02 6.28
N GLY A 38 18.31 -9.14 5.97
CA GLY A 38 17.59 -10.42 5.99
C GLY A 38 17.58 -11.07 7.37
N ILE A 39 17.64 -10.26 8.41
CA ILE A 39 17.64 -10.70 9.81
C ILE A 39 16.22 -10.52 10.32
N GLU A 40 15.57 -11.61 10.74
CA GLU A 40 14.47 -11.56 11.71
C GLU A 40 15.09 -11.02 13.01
N LEU A 41 14.96 -9.71 13.24
CA LEU A 41 15.65 -9.02 14.33
C LEU A 41 14.88 -9.26 15.63
N GLU A 42 14.94 -10.48 16.15
CA GLU A 42 14.20 -10.83 17.37
C GLU A 42 14.73 -10.11 18.64
N ASP A 43 15.96 -9.56 18.68
CA ASP A 43 16.54 -9.20 19.99
C ASP A 43 17.21 -7.80 20.17
N GLU A 44 17.87 -7.17 19.18
CA GLU A 44 18.79 -6.03 19.48
C GLU A 44 18.36 -4.59 19.06
N PRO A 45 17.71 -4.32 17.92
CA PRO A 45 17.34 -2.95 17.54
C PRO A 45 16.18 -2.39 18.35
N ASP A 46 15.20 -3.22 18.69
CA ASP A 46 13.95 -2.83 19.34
C ASP A 46 14.17 -2.40 20.79
N GLN A 47 15.06 -3.10 21.50
CA GLN A 47 15.48 -2.70 22.86
C GLN A 47 16.11 -1.30 22.86
N ASN A 48 16.88 -0.93 21.83
CA ASN A 48 17.53 0.39 21.76
C ASN A 48 16.53 1.54 21.56
N ILE A 49 15.45 1.33 20.80
CA ILE A 49 14.43 2.36 20.58
C ILE A 49 13.61 2.57 21.85
N LEU A 50 13.12 1.49 22.47
CA LEU A 50 12.37 1.60 23.72
C LEU A 50 13.21 2.21 24.84
N SER A 51 14.46 1.80 24.99
CA SER A 51 15.39 2.34 26.00
C SER A 51 15.68 3.83 25.74
N THR A 52 15.78 4.24 24.48
CA THR A 52 15.91 5.65 24.11
C THR A 52 14.65 6.45 24.48
N LEU A 53 13.46 5.93 24.17
CA LEU A 53 12.19 6.56 24.56
C LEU A 53 12.08 6.66 26.09
N TYR A 54 12.43 5.60 26.81
CA TYR A 54 12.47 5.60 28.26
C TYR A 54 13.43 6.66 28.81
N SER A 55 14.63 6.79 28.23
CA SER A 55 15.59 7.83 28.64
C SER A 55 15.04 9.26 28.46
N CYS A 56 14.14 9.46 27.49
CA CYS A 56 13.44 10.73 27.24
C CYS A 56 12.25 11.00 28.17
N LEU A 57 11.80 10.01 28.95
CA LEU A 57 10.68 10.19 29.88
C LEU A 57 11.04 11.18 31.01
N PRO A 58 10.06 11.99 31.46
CA PRO A 58 10.17 12.78 32.69
C PRO A 58 10.50 11.91 33.92
N LYS A 59 11.03 12.55 34.96
CA LYS A 59 11.41 11.86 36.20
C LYS A 59 10.20 11.20 36.86
N GLU A 60 9.06 11.87 36.86
CA GLU A 60 7.81 11.41 37.45
C GLU A 60 7.28 10.16 36.74
N SER A 61 7.35 10.14 35.40
CA SER A 61 6.99 8.97 34.59
C SER A 61 7.90 7.77 34.89
N LYS A 62 9.21 7.99 35.01
CA LYS A 62 10.17 6.92 35.36
C LYS A 62 9.91 6.36 36.76
N GLU A 63 9.65 7.24 37.73
CA GLU A 63 9.30 6.84 39.11
C GLU A 63 8.00 6.04 39.15
N LEU A 64 6.98 6.45 38.38
CA LEU A 64 5.71 5.73 38.28
C LEU A 64 5.90 4.32 37.72
N LEU A 65 6.70 4.17 36.66
CA LEU A 65 6.99 2.86 36.06
C LEU A 65 7.73 1.95 37.06
N ILE A 66 8.75 2.47 37.75
CA ILE A 66 9.51 1.71 38.76
C ILE A 66 8.62 1.28 39.94
N GLN A 67 7.69 2.14 40.39
CA GLN A 67 6.74 1.82 41.47
C GLN A 67 5.76 0.71 41.09
N ASN A 68 5.59 0.43 39.79
CA ASN A 68 4.74 -0.63 39.26
C ASN A 68 5.57 -1.80 38.73
N ASP A 69 6.83 -1.93 39.18
CA ASP A 69 7.77 -3.00 38.81
C ASP A 69 8.09 -3.09 37.30
N ILE A 70 7.92 -1.98 36.56
CA ILE A 70 8.29 -1.87 35.14
C ILE A 70 9.69 -1.25 35.05
N ILE A 71 10.69 -2.09 34.79
CA ILE A 71 12.10 -1.70 34.72
C ILE A 71 12.54 -1.69 33.25
N ILE A 72 13.05 -0.55 32.79
CA ILE A 72 13.68 -0.39 31.47
C ILE A 72 15.04 0.26 31.71
N GLU A 73 16.10 -0.35 31.17
CA GLU A 73 17.45 0.18 31.31
C GLU A 73 17.72 1.19 30.19
N PRO A 74 18.15 2.44 30.48
CA PRO A 74 18.49 3.39 29.43
C PRO A 74 19.79 2.99 28.72
N PRO A 75 19.98 3.36 27.43
CA PRO A 75 21.18 3.00 26.69
C PRO A 75 22.43 3.71 27.24
N THR A 76 22.23 4.83 27.94
CA THR A 76 23.28 5.60 28.64
C THR A 76 22.73 6.16 29.95
N VAL A 77 23.61 6.38 30.93
CA VAL A 77 23.26 7.05 32.20
C VAL A 77 22.97 8.55 32.00
N GLU A 78 23.44 9.13 30.89
CA GLU A 78 23.27 10.56 30.56
C GLU A 78 21.90 10.88 29.93
N SER A 79 21.51 12.15 30.00
CA SER A 79 20.30 12.66 29.34
C SER A 79 20.38 12.52 27.82
N PRO A 80 19.24 12.28 27.12
CA PRO A 80 19.23 12.18 25.67
C PRO A 80 19.87 13.39 25.00
N LYS A 81 20.77 13.14 24.04
CA LYS A 81 21.49 14.20 23.30
C LYS A 81 20.56 15.04 22.41
N TYR A 82 19.45 14.44 21.98
CA TYR A 82 18.47 15.04 21.08
C TYR A 82 17.06 14.79 21.60
N ASP A 83 16.10 15.63 21.17
CA ASP A 83 14.67 15.41 21.39
C ASP A 83 14.13 14.42 20.35
N TYR A 84 14.46 13.15 20.55
CA TYR A 84 14.07 12.07 19.65
C TYR A 84 12.55 12.00 19.44
N PRO A 85 11.70 12.02 20.50
CA PRO A 85 10.26 11.97 20.34
C PRO A 85 9.70 13.18 19.59
N GLY A 86 10.29 14.37 19.76
CA GLY A 86 9.87 15.59 19.06
C GLY A 86 10.03 15.55 17.54
N TYR A 87 10.91 14.69 17.02
CA TYR A 87 11.09 14.51 15.56
C TYR A 87 10.07 13.56 14.93
N CYS A 88 9.38 12.75 15.73
CA CYS A 88 8.42 11.76 15.25
C CYS A 88 7.21 12.43 14.59
N LYS A 89 6.94 12.05 13.34
CA LYS A 89 5.80 12.52 12.54
C LYS A 89 4.83 11.41 12.17
N TYR A 90 5.28 10.15 12.27
CA TYR A 90 4.48 8.98 11.97
C TYR A 90 4.54 8.05 13.17
N LEU A 91 3.42 7.95 13.87
CA LEU A 91 3.30 7.16 15.08
C LEU A 91 2.45 5.93 14.79
N ASP A 92 3.00 4.75 15.07
CA ASP A 92 2.32 3.48 14.83
C ASP A 92 2.14 2.71 16.13
N ALA A 93 0.89 2.56 16.56
CA ALA A 93 0.54 1.86 17.80
C ALA A 93 0.91 0.38 17.78
N GLY A 94 0.84 -0.28 16.61
CA GLY A 94 1.23 -1.67 16.46
C GLY A 94 2.72 -1.85 16.74
N TYR A 95 3.55 -0.95 16.20
CA TYR A 95 4.99 -0.97 16.47
C TYR A 95 5.33 -0.67 17.93
N ILE A 96 4.70 0.35 18.53
CA ILE A 96 4.88 0.64 19.97
C ILE A 96 4.47 -0.55 20.84
N ASN A 97 3.38 -1.24 20.49
CA ASN A 97 2.94 -2.44 21.18
C ASN A 97 3.99 -3.55 21.10
N GLN A 98 4.56 -3.80 19.92
CA GLN A 98 5.61 -4.79 19.74
C GLN A 98 6.86 -4.46 20.59
N LEU A 99 7.35 -3.22 20.57
CA LEU A 99 8.49 -2.80 21.39
C LEU A 99 8.27 -3.13 22.88
N ILE A 100 7.05 -2.91 23.35
CA ILE A 100 6.66 -3.18 24.74
C ILE A 100 6.56 -4.68 25.01
N ILE A 101 5.98 -5.46 24.09
CA ILE A 101 5.86 -6.92 24.20
C ILE A 101 7.24 -7.58 24.21
N VAL A 102 8.14 -7.22 23.30
CA VAL A 102 9.51 -7.74 23.25
C VAL A 102 10.24 -7.47 24.57
N HIS A 103 10.06 -6.29 25.16
CA HIS A 103 10.72 -5.92 26.41
C HIS A 103 10.12 -6.59 27.66
N LEU A 104 8.78 -6.59 27.79
CA LEU A 104 8.11 -7.12 28.98
C LEU A 104 7.81 -8.62 28.90
N GLY A 105 7.91 -9.21 27.71
CA GLY A 105 7.50 -10.57 27.39
C GLY A 105 6.01 -10.71 27.04
N GLU A 106 5.69 -11.77 26.29
CA GLU A 106 4.33 -12.11 25.85
C GLU A 106 3.36 -12.44 27.00
N GLU A 107 3.89 -12.79 28.17
CA GLU A 107 3.10 -13.09 29.38
C GLU A 107 2.82 -11.84 30.25
N SER A 108 3.31 -10.67 29.86
CA SER A 108 3.14 -9.45 30.64
C SER A 108 1.68 -9.01 30.76
N LYS A 109 1.33 -8.44 31.92
CA LYS A 109 -0.07 -8.12 32.23
C LYS A 109 -0.57 -6.96 31.38
N ILE A 110 -1.86 -7.00 31.03
CA ILE A 110 -2.55 -5.88 30.35
C ILE A 110 -2.29 -4.55 31.07
N TYR A 111 -2.28 -4.55 32.41
CA TYR A 111 -1.98 -3.37 33.21
C TYR A 111 -0.60 -2.78 32.92
N GLU A 112 0.45 -3.61 32.94
CA GLU A 112 1.84 -3.21 32.75
C GLU A 112 2.04 -2.64 31.33
N ARG A 113 1.54 -3.36 30.32
CA ARG A 113 1.55 -2.92 28.91
C ARG A 113 0.83 -1.59 28.74
N THR A 114 -0.37 -1.46 29.32
CA THR A 114 -1.19 -0.25 29.19
C THR A 114 -0.52 0.94 29.86
N LEU A 115 0.04 0.77 31.06
CA LEU A 115 0.73 1.84 31.77
C LEU A 115 1.94 2.35 30.96
N LEU A 116 2.77 1.45 30.45
CA LEU A 116 3.92 1.83 29.64
C LEU A 116 3.52 2.51 28.31
N LYS A 117 2.48 2.00 27.63
CA LYS A 117 1.90 2.66 26.44
C LYS A 117 1.44 4.07 26.75
N GLN A 118 0.75 4.29 27.86
CA GLN A 118 0.26 5.63 28.24
C GLN A 118 1.41 6.62 28.43
N GLU A 119 2.49 6.22 29.12
CA GLU A 119 3.66 7.08 29.32
C GLU A 119 4.38 7.39 28.00
N ILE A 120 4.52 6.40 27.11
CA ILE A 120 5.13 6.58 25.79
C ILE A 120 4.28 7.49 24.89
N TYR A 121 2.97 7.28 24.83
CA TYR A 121 2.08 8.16 24.06
C TYR A 121 2.07 9.59 24.59
N GLN A 122 2.06 9.75 25.91
CA GLN A 122 2.11 11.08 26.51
C GLN A 122 3.45 11.79 26.23
N LEU A 123 4.56 11.06 26.18
CA LEU A 123 5.86 11.57 25.76
C LEU A 123 5.79 12.12 24.32
N PHE A 124 5.26 11.35 23.37
CA PHE A 124 5.11 11.81 21.99
C PHE A 124 4.17 13.03 21.88
N ILE A 125 3.07 13.05 22.62
CA ILE A 125 2.14 14.20 22.61
C ILE A 125 2.77 15.47 23.16
N LYS A 126 3.58 15.34 24.23
CA LYS A 126 4.25 16.49 24.85
C LYS A 126 5.36 17.06 23.98
N GLN A 127 6.11 16.20 23.28
CA GLN A 127 7.30 16.62 22.52
C GLN A 127 7.02 16.84 21.02
N SER A 128 6.18 16.02 20.40
CA SER A 128 5.84 16.16 18.99
C SER A 128 4.63 17.07 18.79
N SER A 129 4.87 18.22 18.18
CA SER A 129 3.81 19.15 17.74
C SER A 129 3.36 18.91 16.29
N SER A 130 3.82 17.83 15.66
CA SER A 130 3.70 17.67 14.20
C SER A 130 3.37 16.24 13.73
N ILE A 131 2.63 15.47 14.53
CA ILE A 131 2.15 14.15 14.11
C ILE A 131 1.27 14.31 12.87
N ARG A 132 1.67 13.67 11.78
CA ARG A 132 1.00 13.70 10.46
C ARG A 132 0.27 12.40 10.16
N TYR A 133 0.75 11.30 10.70
CA TYR A 133 0.15 9.98 10.62
C TYR A 133 0.04 9.37 12.02
N LEU A 134 -1.10 8.76 12.29
CA LEU A 134 -1.34 7.97 13.47
C LEU A 134 -2.01 6.66 13.07
N HIS A 135 -1.36 5.53 13.30
CA HIS A 135 -2.04 4.26 13.43
C HIS A 135 -2.36 4.04 14.90
N PHE A 136 -3.64 3.92 15.22
CA PHE A 136 -4.10 3.73 16.59
C PHE A 136 -4.87 2.42 16.68
N HIS A 137 -4.41 1.53 17.56
CA HIS A 137 -5.00 0.22 17.85
C HIS A 137 -4.83 -0.09 19.34
N ASP A 138 -5.41 0.76 20.20
CA ASP A 138 -5.26 0.64 21.66
C ASP A 138 -6.55 1.04 22.38
N PRO A 139 -7.53 0.11 22.53
CA PRO A 139 -8.83 0.43 23.13
C PRO A 139 -8.73 0.84 24.61
N HIS A 140 -7.65 0.46 25.30
CA HIS A 140 -7.43 0.77 26.72
C HIS A 140 -6.68 2.09 26.97
N VAL A 141 -6.19 2.75 25.92
CA VAL A 141 -5.44 4.00 26.05
C VAL A 141 -6.37 5.19 25.79
N PRO A 142 -6.55 6.11 26.75
CA PRO A 142 -7.39 7.29 26.56
C PRO A 142 -6.63 8.38 25.78
N PHE A 143 -6.05 8.03 24.62
CA PHE A 143 -5.18 8.87 23.80
C PHE A 143 -5.70 10.31 23.60
N PRO A 144 -6.95 10.54 23.18
CA PRO A 144 -7.44 11.89 22.90
C PRO A 144 -7.80 12.71 24.16
N TYR A 145 -7.55 12.16 25.35
CA TYR A 145 -7.72 12.84 26.64
C TYR A 145 -6.39 13.26 27.29
N PHE A 146 -5.26 12.93 26.67
CA PHE A 146 -3.96 13.39 27.15
C PHE A 146 -3.81 14.91 27.03
N SER A 147 -3.18 15.51 28.04
CA SER A 147 -2.92 16.95 28.05
C SER A 147 -2.00 17.34 26.89
N GLY A 148 -2.39 18.37 26.14
CA GLY A 148 -1.62 18.85 24.99
C GLY A 148 -1.88 18.10 23.67
N VAL A 149 -2.69 17.03 23.66
CA VAL A 149 -2.97 16.24 22.45
C VAL A 149 -3.48 17.10 21.29
N SER A 150 -4.32 18.10 21.59
CA SER A 150 -4.86 19.03 20.59
C SER A 150 -3.77 19.69 19.76
N ASN A 151 -2.64 20.05 20.38
CA ASN A 151 -1.52 20.68 19.69
C ASN A 151 -0.77 19.68 18.79
N SER A 152 -0.58 18.46 19.30
CA SER A 152 0.18 17.39 18.65
C SER A 152 -0.49 16.88 17.37
N ILE A 153 -1.82 16.71 17.38
CA ILE A 153 -2.58 16.13 16.25
C ILE A 153 -3.24 17.17 15.33
N THR A 154 -2.96 18.47 15.50
CA THR A 154 -3.48 19.51 14.59
C THR A 154 -3.07 19.28 13.12
N GLN A 155 -1.89 18.69 12.91
CA GLN A 155 -1.32 18.40 11.59
C GLN A 155 -1.57 16.96 11.14
N LEU A 156 -2.45 16.22 11.83
CA LEU A 156 -2.83 14.86 11.43
C LEU A 156 -3.54 14.91 10.07
N ARG A 157 -3.02 14.15 9.11
CA ARG A 157 -3.51 14.08 7.72
C ARG A 157 -3.90 12.66 7.32
N GLU A 158 -3.27 11.66 7.94
CA GLU A 158 -3.57 10.26 7.67
C GLU A 158 -3.82 9.56 9.00
N PHE A 159 -4.88 8.76 9.06
CA PHE A 159 -5.28 8.05 10.27
C PHE A 159 -5.61 6.60 9.92
N SER A 160 -5.01 5.66 10.65
CA SER A 160 -5.34 4.24 10.55
C SER A 160 -5.90 3.78 11.89
N CYS A 161 -6.99 3.03 11.88
CA CYS A 161 -7.64 2.56 13.10
C CYS A 161 -8.46 1.31 12.84
N ASP A 162 -8.95 0.68 13.89
CA ASP A 162 -9.91 -0.42 13.83
C ASP A 162 -11.26 -0.08 14.45
N THR A 163 -12.26 -0.93 14.20
CA THR A 163 -13.61 -0.71 14.70
C THR A 163 -13.82 -1.09 16.16
N SER A 164 -12.88 -1.82 16.79
CA SER A 164 -12.94 -2.22 18.20
C SER A 164 -12.59 -1.09 19.18
N ILE A 165 -11.99 0.00 18.69
CA ILE A 165 -11.73 1.20 19.49
C ILE A 165 -13.05 1.79 20.00
N PRO A 166 -13.14 2.14 21.30
CA PRO A 166 -14.38 2.67 21.87
C PRO A 166 -14.90 3.90 21.10
N PRO A 167 -16.20 3.95 20.75
CA PRO A 167 -16.79 5.09 20.02
C PRO A 167 -16.52 6.46 20.67
N SER A 168 -16.41 6.51 22.00
CA SER A 168 -16.09 7.73 22.75
C SER A 168 -14.70 8.31 22.44
N ILE A 169 -13.73 7.46 22.07
CA ILE A 169 -12.39 7.87 21.64
C ILE A 169 -12.49 8.56 20.27
N PHE A 170 -13.20 7.97 19.31
CA PHE A 170 -13.41 8.57 18.00
C PHE A 170 -14.24 9.85 18.06
N CYS A 171 -15.30 9.89 18.88
CA CYS A 171 -16.06 11.11 19.12
C CYS A 171 -15.17 12.24 19.64
N ARG A 172 -14.22 11.93 20.53
CA ARG A 172 -13.26 12.92 21.04
C ARG A 172 -12.25 13.33 19.97
N MET A 173 -11.70 12.37 19.22
CA MET A 173 -10.84 12.64 18.05
C MET A 173 -11.54 13.60 17.07
N ALA A 174 -12.81 13.35 16.77
CA ALA A 174 -13.61 14.17 15.86
C ALA A 174 -13.76 15.61 16.35
N GLN A 175 -13.65 15.89 17.65
CA GLN A 175 -13.62 17.26 18.19
C GLN A 175 -12.26 17.94 17.98
N LEU A 176 -11.18 17.17 17.97
CA LEU A 176 -9.80 17.66 18.00
C LEU A 176 -9.18 17.80 16.60
N CYS A 177 -9.49 16.88 15.68
CA CYS A 177 -8.93 16.86 14.32
C CYS A 177 -10.04 16.83 13.25
N ARG A 178 -9.96 17.79 12.32
CA ARG A 178 -10.95 18.04 11.25
C ARG A 178 -10.36 18.03 9.84
N ASN A 179 -9.07 17.75 9.73
CA ASN A 179 -8.31 17.89 8.50
C ASN A 179 -7.54 16.60 8.18
N ILE A 180 -8.14 15.45 8.49
CA ILE A 180 -7.66 14.14 8.02
C ILE A 180 -8.08 14.01 6.54
N ASN A 181 -7.10 13.69 5.70
CA ASN A 181 -7.24 13.45 4.27
C ASN A 181 -7.53 11.98 3.95
N LYS A 182 -6.89 11.07 4.69
CA LYS A 182 -7.03 9.63 4.48
C LYS A 182 -7.35 8.91 5.77
N ILE A 183 -8.35 8.04 5.72
CA ILE A 183 -8.68 7.12 6.81
C ILE A 183 -8.58 5.70 6.29
N LEU A 184 -7.76 4.87 6.93
CA LEU A 184 -7.69 3.42 6.70
C LEU A 184 -8.32 2.70 7.89
N ILE A 185 -9.41 1.97 7.65
CA ILE A 185 -10.13 1.21 8.66
C ILE A 185 -9.70 -0.25 8.54
N LYS A 186 -8.95 -0.71 9.52
CA LYS A 186 -8.40 -2.08 9.60
C LYS A 186 -9.26 -2.95 10.51
N TRP A 187 -9.14 -4.27 10.37
CA TRP A 187 -9.74 -5.25 11.29
C TRP A 187 -11.22 -4.96 11.58
N VAL A 188 -12.00 -4.75 10.51
CA VAL A 188 -13.41 -4.37 10.62
C VAL A 188 -14.20 -5.56 11.17
N LYS A 189 -14.62 -5.47 12.44
CA LYS A 189 -15.38 -6.53 13.13
C LYS A 189 -16.82 -6.13 13.46
N GLU A 190 -17.10 -4.84 13.50
CA GLU A 190 -18.42 -4.29 13.80
C GLU A 190 -18.54 -2.86 13.25
N ASP A 191 -19.77 -2.35 13.16
CA ASP A 191 -20.01 -0.94 12.84
C ASP A 191 -19.63 -0.04 14.04
N ASN A 192 -19.26 1.23 13.79
CA ASN A 192 -18.79 2.11 14.86
C ASN A 192 -19.30 3.55 14.68
N GLU A 193 -20.26 3.94 15.52
CA GLU A 193 -20.87 5.29 15.51
C GLU A 193 -19.84 6.41 15.69
N GLY A 194 -18.85 6.19 16.56
CA GLY A 194 -17.83 7.19 16.83
C GLY A 194 -16.93 7.43 15.62
N LEU A 195 -16.53 6.34 14.95
CA LEU A 195 -15.74 6.40 13.72
C LEU A 195 -16.54 7.04 12.57
N ALA A 196 -17.81 6.65 12.41
CA ALA A 196 -18.73 7.31 11.49
C ALA A 196 -18.79 8.82 11.75
N LYS A 197 -18.86 9.23 13.03
CA LYS A 197 -18.85 10.65 13.40
C LYS A 197 -17.53 11.34 13.07
N LEU A 198 -16.39 10.67 13.25
CA LEU A 198 -15.07 11.18 12.87
C LEU A 198 -15.00 11.44 11.37
N ILE A 199 -15.44 10.48 10.55
CA ILE A 199 -15.47 10.56 9.08
C ILE A 199 -16.32 11.75 8.62
N GLN A 200 -17.57 11.85 9.10
CA GLN A 200 -18.51 12.91 8.73
C GLN A 200 -17.96 14.32 8.99
N LEU A 201 -17.14 14.47 10.02
CA LEU A 201 -16.66 15.77 10.49
C LEU A 201 -15.34 16.22 9.85
N GLN A 202 -14.76 15.44 8.93
CA GLN A 202 -13.58 15.86 8.18
C GLN A 202 -13.92 16.88 7.09
N ASN A 203 -13.05 17.89 6.95
CA ASN A 203 -13.18 18.95 5.96
C ASN A 203 -12.70 18.54 4.57
N ASN A 204 -11.68 17.67 4.49
CA ASN A 204 -10.97 17.36 3.25
C ASN A 204 -10.64 15.86 3.13
N LEU A 205 -11.59 14.97 3.50
CA LEU A 205 -11.38 13.53 3.36
C LEU A 205 -11.43 13.15 1.89
N ASP A 206 -10.28 12.79 1.33
CA ASP A 206 -10.10 12.44 -0.09
C ASP A 206 -9.92 10.94 -0.32
N GLY A 207 -9.48 10.19 0.70
CA GLY A 207 -9.25 8.75 0.63
C GLY A 207 -9.89 8.01 1.80
N ILE A 208 -10.60 6.93 1.49
CA ILE A 208 -11.09 5.96 2.47
C ILE A 208 -10.60 4.56 2.09
N GLY A 209 -10.11 3.83 3.08
CA GLY A 209 -9.63 2.46 2.93
C GLY A 209 -10.32 1.54 3.92
N PHE A 210 -10.62 0.33 3.48
CA PHE A 210 -11.10 -0.76 4.31
C PHE A 210 -10.15 -1.94 4.16
N GLU A 211 -9.70 -2.51 5.26
CA GLU A 211 -8.79 -3.65 5.30
C GLU A 211 -9.25 -4.65 6.36
N CYS A 212 -9.55 -5.87 5.95
CA CYS A 212 -9.78 -6.98 6.86
C CYS A 212 -8.62 -7.98 6.79
N GLU A 213 -8.41 -8.72 7.88
CA GLU A 213 -7.47 -9.85 7.89
C GLU A 213 -8.07 -11.05 7.15
N ASP A 214 -7.16 -11.88 6.62
CA ASP A 214 -7.49 -13.13 5.96
C ASP A 214 -8.35 -14.00 6.85
N GLN A 215 -9.59 -14.26 6.42
CA GLN A 215 -10.55 -15.05 7.21
C GLN A 215 -10.09 -16.50 7.38
N ASP A 216 -9.22 -16.98 6.50
CA ASP A 216 -8.68 -18.34 6.54
C ASP A 216 -7.71 -18.57 7.71
N ASN A 217 -7.15 -17.49 8.28
CA ASN A 217 -6.26 -17.54 9.45
C ASN A 217 -6.98 -17.24 10.78
N LEU A 218 -8.30 -17.02 10.75
CA LEU A 218 -9.07 -16.74 11.97
C LEU A 218 -9.67 -18.04 12.53
N ASP A 219 -9.47 -18.26 13.84
CA ASP A 219 -10.10 -19.35 14.59
C ASP A 219 -11.64 -19.33 14.51
N GLU A 220 -12.22 -18.13 14.30
CA GLU A 220 -13.66 -17.91 14.12
C GLU A 220 -13.91 -17.07 12.86
N LYS A 221 -14.69 -17.62 11.91
CA LYS A 221 -15.15 -16.86 10.74
C LYS A 221 -16.04 -15.71 11.18
N ILE A 222 -15.74 -14.49 10.71
CA ILE A 222 -16.59 -13.33 10.95
C ILE A 222 -17.90 -13.52 10.18
N GLU A 223 -19.05 -13.50 10.87
CA GLU A 223 -20.35 -13.48 10.19
C GLU A 223 -20.47 -12.20 9.35
N PRO A 224 -20.96 -12.27 8.09
CA PRO A 224 -21.16 -11.08 7.28
C PRO A 224 -22.09 -10.08 7.98
N PHE A 225 -21.64 -8.82 8.08
CA PHE A 225 -22.40 -7.69 8.61
C PHE A 225 -22.18 -6.48 7.72
N GLU A 226 -23.01 -5.43 7.81
CA GLU A 226 -22.84 -4.22 6.99
C GLU A 226 -22.53 -3.01 7.90
N CYS A 227 -21.51 -2.22 7.55
CA CYS A 227 -21.16 -1.00 8.28
C CYS A 227 -22.07 0.19 7.87
N THR A 228 -23.36 0.12 8.19
CA THR A 228 -24.36 1.11 7.77
C THR A 228 -24.10 2.54 8.27
N MET A 229 -23.66 2.72 9.52
CA MET A 229 -23.37 4.04 10.10
C MET A 229 -22.15 4.67 9.45
N ILE A 230 -21.11 3.87 9.19
CA ILE A 230 -19.97 4.29 8.40
C ILE A 230 -20.42 4.63 6.98
N GLY A 231 -21.29 3.82 6.37
CA GLY A 231 -21.91 4.09 5.07
C GLY A 231 -22.57 5.47 4.99
N ASP A 232 -23.45 5.80 5.93
CA ASP A 232 -24.09 7.13 6.04
C ASP A 232 -23.05 8.26 6.16
N ALA A 233 -21.96 8.02 6.89
CA ALA A 233 -20.88 8.99 7.01
C ALA A 233 -20.14 9.18 5.67
N LEU A 234 -19.90 8.12 4.90
CA LEU A 234 -19.29 8.20 3.57
C LEU A 234 -20.16 8.99 2.60
N GLU A 235 -21.48 8.75 2.60
CA GLU A 235 -22.42 9.51 1.77
C GLU A 235 -22.35 11.01 2.06
N SER A 236 -22.26 11.37 3.34
CA SER A 236 -22.14 12.77 3.73
C SER A 236 -20.85 13.43 3.22
N ARG A 237 -19.84 12.64 2.84
CA ARG A 237 -18.52 13.05 2.32
C ARG A 237 -18.34 12.66 0.84
N ALA A 238 -19.40 12.26 0.14
CA ALA A 238 -19.31 11.78 -1.24
C ALA A 238 -18.65 12.79 -2.19
N ASP A 239 -18.84 14.10 -1.96
CA ASP A 239 -18.27 15.15 -2.80
C ASP A 239 -16.75 15.28 -2.68
N SER A 240 -16.16 14.91 -1.53
CA SER A 240 -14.72 15.06 -1.29
C SER A 240 -13.93 13.78 -1.56
N LEU A 241 -14.58 12.62 -1.44
CA LEU A 241 -13.93 11.32 -1.63
C LEU A 241 -13.57 11.10 -3.10
N SER A 242 -12.29 10.78 -3.33
CA SER A 242 -11.70 10.61 -4.67
C SER A 242 -10.93 9.29 -4.82
N HIS A 243 -10.62 8.63 -3.70
CA HIS A 243 -9.88 7.37 -3.66
C HIS A 243 -10.54 6.38 -2.70
N LEU A 244 -10.75 5.17 -3.18
CA LEU A 244 -11.31 4.05 -2.43
C LEU A 244 -10.32 2.88 -2.48
N TYR A 245 -9.89 2.43 -1.30
CA TYR A 245 -9.07 1.23 -1.12
C TYR A 245 -9.88 0.15 -0.43
N ILE A 246 -9.82 -1.07 -0.97
CA ILE A 246 -10.55 -2.22 -0.45
C ILE A 246 -9.56 -3.38 -0.39
N LYS A 247 -9.31 -3.90 0.81
CA LYS A 247 -8.57 -5.12 1.04
C LYS A 247 -9.42 -6.07 1.86
N ASN A 248 -9.85 -7.18 1.25
CA ASN A 248 -10.52 -8.28 1.96
C ASN A 248 -11.79 -7.89 2.71
N SER A 249 -12.37 -6.72 2.44
CA SER A 249 -13.44 -6.14 3.25
C SER A 249 -14.77 -6.04 2.51
N LEU A 250 -14.92 -6.73 1.36
CA LEU A 250 -16.16 -6.71 0.56
C LEU A 250 -17.37 -7.19 1.35
N PHE A 251 -17.18 -8.08 2.33
CA PHE A 251 -18.26 -8.60 3.17
C PHE A 251 -18.87 -7.56 4.12
N CYS A 252 -18.13 -6.50 4.46
CA CYS A 252 -18.58 -5.48 5.43
C CYS A 252 -18.86 -4.10 4.80
N LEU A 253 -18.57 -3.95 3.51
CA LEU A 253 -18.71 -2.70 2.80
C LEU A 253 -20.17 -2.33 2.55
N PRO A 254 -20.60 -1.11 2.91
CA PRO A 254 -21.96 -0.64 2.64
C PRO A 254 -22.12 -0.26 1.17
N LEU A 255 -22.29 -1.26 0.28
CA LEU A 255 -22.30 -1.06 -1.17
C LEU A 255 -23.36 -0.06 -1.64
N SER A 256 -24.48 0.03 -0.92
CA SER A 256 -25.53 1.03 -1.17
C SER A 256 -25.00 2.47 -1.00
N SER A 257 -24.18 2.72 0.00
CA SER A 257 -23.49 4.00 0.23
C SER A 257 -22.33 4.20 -0.74
N ILE A 258 -21.55 3.15 -1.04
CA ILE A 258 -20.48 3.21 -2.04
C ILE A 258 -21.02 3.64 -3.41
N SER A 259 -22.23 3.20 -3.77
CA SER A 259 -22.87 3.56 -5.04
C SER A 259 -23.13 5.07 -5.23
N LYS A 260 -23.13 5.83 -4.12
CA LYS A 260 -23.32 7.29 -4.14
C LYS A 260 -22.01 8.07 -4.27
N LEU A 261 -20.85 7.40 -4.18
CA LEU A 261 -19.52 8.04 -4.26
C LEU A 261 -19.12 8.34 -5.72
N THR A 262 -19.84 9.26 -6.35
CA THR A 262 -19.68 9.56 -7.80
C THR A 262 -18.38 10.28 -8.16
N ASN A 263 -17.68 10.89 -7.19
CA ASN A 263 -16.41 11.61 -7.40
C ASN A 263 -15.16 10.72 -7.29
N ILE A 264 -15.33 9.40 -7.06
CA ILE A 264 -14.21 8.47 -7.03
C ILE A 264 -13.46 8.49 -8.37
N THR A 265 -12.15 8.77 -8.28
CA THR A 265 -11.22 8.84 -9.42
C THR A 265 -10.25 7.67 -9.48
N SER A 266 -10.08 6.98 -8.36
CA SER A 266 -9.20 5.82 -8.25
C SER A 266 -9.77 4.79 -7.28
N ILE A 267 -9.73 3.53 -7.71
CA ILE A 267 -10.09 2.37 -6.89
C ILE A 267 -8.89 1.43 -6.88
N ASP A 268 -8.56 0.92 -5.69
CA ASP A 268 -7.52 -0.07 -5.46
C ASP A 268 -8.16 -1.26 -4.72
N LEU A 269 -8.17 -2.42 -5.37
CA LEU A 269 -8.86 -3.65 -4.94
C LEU A 269 -7.85 -4.76 -4.68
N ASN A 270 -7.60 -5.04 -3.41
CA ASN A 270 -6.87 -6.21 -2.96
C ASN A 270 -7.87 -7.28 -2.49
N LEU A 271 -7.85 -8.44 -3.13
CA LEU A 271 -8.78 -9.52 -2.81
C LEU A 271 -8.02 -10.73 -2.25
N GLU A 272 -8.73 -11.51 -1.44
CA GLU A 272 -8.31 -12.80 -0.92
C GLU A 272 -8.48 -13.92 -1.96
N GLU A 273 -7.92 -15.11 -1.70
CA GLU A 273 -8.22 -16.31 -2.50
C GLU A 273 -9.72 -16.62 -2.49
N LEU A 274 -10.35 -16.50 -1.33
CA LEU A 274 -11.77 -16.78 -1.10
C LEU A 274 -12.55 -15.49 -0.82
N PHE A 275 -12.71 -14.63 -1.84
CA PHE A 275 -13.53 -13.41 -1.72
C PHE A 275 -15.03 -13.68 -2.01
N PRO A 276 -15.96 -12.90 -1.41
CA PRO A 276 -17.39 -13.04 -1.68
C PRO A 276 -17.73 -12.58 -3.10
N ILE A 277 -17.90 -13.54 -4.02
CA ILE A 277 -18.19 -13.29 -5.44
C ILE A 277 -19.43 -12.39 -5.61
N ASP A 278 -20.52 -12.67 -4.90
CA ASP A 278 -21.77 -11.89 -4.98
C ASP A 278 -21.56 -10.40 -4.62
N ALA A 279 -20.70 -10.12 -3.64
CA ALA A 279 -20.36 -8.76 -3.24
C ALA A 279 -19.50 -8.06 -4.31
N PHE A 280 -18.59 -8.80 -4.94
CA PHE A 280 -17.80 -8.27 -6.06
C PHE A 280 -18.66 -8.02 -7.31
N GLU A 281 -19.60 -8.91 -7.64
CA GLU A 281 -20.58 -8.70 -8.71
C GLU A 281 -21.45 -7.47 -8.43
N SER A 282 -21.87 -7.30 -7.18
CA SER A 282 -22.60 -6.11 -6.74
C SER A 282 -21.75 -4.85 -6.93
N LEU A 283 -20.46 -4.87 -6.59
CA LEU A 283 -19.53 -3.77 -6.87
C LEU A 283 -19.38 -3.50 -8.38
N CYS A 284 -19.33 -4.53 -9.22
CA CYS A 284 -19.26 -4.40 -10.68
C CYS A 284 -20.49 -3.72 -11.30
N SER A 285 -21.64 -3.76 -10.62
CA SER A 285 -22.87 -3.09 -11.04
C SER A 285 -22.88 -1.59 -10.72
N ILE A 286 -21.97 -1.12 -9.85
CA ILE A 286 -21.87 0.29 -9.46
C ILE A 286 -21.15 1.08 -10.54
N HIS A 287 -21.76 2.19 -10.94
CA HIS A 287 -21.17 3.12 -11.90
C HIS A 287 -20.42 4.26 -11.20
N PHE A 288 -19.11 4.35 -11.44
CA PHE A 288 -18.20 5.39 -10.99
C PHE A 288 -17.84 6.29 -12.19
N PRO A 289 -18.59 7.37 -12.45
CA PRO A 289 -18.48 8.13 -13.70
C PRO A 289 -17.14 8.86 -13.87
N ASN A 290 -16.42 9.10 -12.78
CA ASN A 290 -15.14 9.81 -12.76
C ASN A 290 -13.94 8.89 -12.57
N LEU A 291 -14.12 7.57 -12.63
CA LEU A 291 -13.07 6.59 -12.34
C LEU A 291 -12.00 6.59 -13.43
N THR A 292 -10.80 7.04 -13.08
CA THR A 292 -9.67 7.10 -14.04
C THR A 292 -8.62 6.02 -13.80
N LYS A 293 -8.58 5.41 -12.61
CA LYS A 293 -7.53 4.47 -12.23
C LYS A 293 -8.12 3.27 -11.52
N LEU A 294 -7.72 2.08 -11.94
CA LEU A 294 -8.10 0.81 -11.35
C LEU A 294 -6.83 0.01 -11.07
N LEU A 295 -6.60 -0.27 -9.79
CA LEU A 295 -5.59 -1.21 -9.32
C LEU A 295 -6.29 -2.44 -8.77
N ILE A 296 -5.74 -3.60 -9.11
CA ILE A 296 -6.21 -4.90 -8.63
C ILE A 296 -5.00 -5.68 -8.18
N GLY A 297 -4.99 -6.22 -6.96
CA GLY A 297 -3.81 -6.92 -6.46
C GLY A 297 -4.05 -7.97 -5.39
N GLU A 298 -2.92 -8.52 -4.93
CA GLU A 298 -2.78 -9.68 -4.02
C GLU A 298 -3.33 -10.98 -4.59
N ASN A 299 -4.62 -11.06 -4.88
CA ASN A 299 -5.22 -12.13 -5.67
C ASN A 299 -6.00 -11.54 -6.84
N ILE A 300 -5.73 -12.06 -8.04
CA ILE A 300 -6.42 -11.61 -9.24
C ILE A 300 -7.72 -12.43 -9.35
N PRO A 301 -8.90 -11.80 -9.24
CA PRO A 301 -10.17 -12.51 -9.40
C PRO A 301 -10.30 -13.01 -10.85
N PRO A 302 -11.24 -13.95 -11.12
CA PRO A 302 -11.56 -14.36 -12.49
C PRO A 302 -11.70 -13.14 -13.40
N LEU A 303 -10.97 -13.13 -14.53
CA LEU A 303 -10.84 -11.93 -15.36
C LEU A 303 -12.19 -11.53 -15.98
N VAL A 304 -13.13 -12.47 -16.08
CA VAL A 304 -14.51 -12.21 -16.48
C VAL A 304 -15.20 -11.20 -15.54
N LEU A 305 -14.96 -11.29 -14.22
CA LEU A 305 -15.54 -10.34 -13.26
C LEU A 305 -14.91 -8.95 -13.43
N ILE A 306 -13.61 -8.89 -13.69
CA ILE A 306 -12.91 -7.63 -13.99
C ILE A 306 -13.42 -7.03 -15.31
N ALA A 307 -13.66 -7.85 -16.33
CA ALA A 307 -14.27 -7.43 -17.57
C ALA A 307 -15.69 -6.85 -17.34
N ASN A 308 -16.48 -7.43 -16.42
CA ASN A 308 -17.78 -6.86 -16.04
C ASN A 308 -17.64 -5.50 -15.35
N PHE A 309 -16.68 -5.33 -14.46
CA PHE A 309 -16.38 -4.02 -13.87
C PHE A 309 -15.99 -2.99 -14.95
N ILE A 310 -15.11 -3.37 -15.88
CA ILE A 310 -14.65 -2.52 -16.99
C ILE A 310 -15.79 -2.20 -17.94
N LYS A 311 -16.71 -3.12 -18.19
CA LYS A 311 -17.91 -2.86 -18.99
C LYS A 311 -18.74 -1.71 -18.42
N THR A 312 -18.85 -1.62 -17.10
CA THR A 312 -19.58 -0.56 -16.39
C THR A 312 -18.80 0.75 -16.31
N ASN A 313 -17.48 0.71 -16.12
CA ASN A 313 -16.67 1.86 -15.71
C ASN A 313 -15.55 2.29 -16.70
N GLY A 314 -15.31 1.49 -17.74
CA GLY A 314 -14.13 1.57 -18.61
C GLY A 314 -13.99 2.84 -19.45
N SER A 315 -15.10 3.52 -19.77
CA SER A 315 -15.10 4.69 -20.66
C SER A 315 -14.31 5.91 -20.15
N SER A 316 -13.99 5.92 -18.85
CA SER A 316 -13.22 6.99 -18.19
C SER A 316 -11.83 6.54 -17.71
N LEU A 317 -11.54 5.23 -17.76
CA LEU A 317 -10.27 4.67 -17.30
C LEU A 317 -9.09 5.15 -18.16
N LYS A 318 -8.00 5.45 -17.46
CA LYS A 318 -6.69 5.85 -18.00
C LYS A 318 -5.59 4.90 -17.54
N GLU A 319 -5.77 4.25 -16.40
CA GLU A 319 -4.80 3.36 -15.78
C GLU A 319 -5.50 2.08 -15.30
N ILE A 320 -5.02 0.92 -15.76
CA ILE A 320 -5.42 -0.40 -15.26
C ILE A 320 -4.13 -1.15 -14.94
N ILE A 321 -3.91 -1.53 -13.68
CA ILE A 321 -2.70 -2.22 -13.24
C ILE A 321 -3.05 -3.40 -12.33
N PHE A 322 -2.37 -4.53 -12.53
CA PHE A 322 -2.47 -5.73 -11.71
C PHE A 322 -1.19 -5.91 -10.91
N HIS A 323 -1.20 -5.94 -9.57
CA HIS A 323 0.02 -6.01 -8.76
C HIS A 323 0.01 -7.09 -7.69
N ASN A 324 1.17 -7.63 -7.32
CA ASN A 324 1.32 -8.62 -6.24
C ASN A 324 0.48 -9.91 -6.40
N GLY A 325 -0.22 -10.12 -7.52
CA GLY A 325 -1.12 -11.25 -7.71
C GLY A 325 -0.58 -12.29 -8.68
N PHE A 326 -0.68 -13.56 -8.30
CA PHE A 326 -0.54 -14.68 -9.24
C PHE A 326 -1.87 -14.88 -9.98
N TYR A 327 -1.80 -15.13 -11.28
CA TYR A 327 -2.95 -15.52 -12.07
C TYR A 327 -2.52 -16.61 -13.03
N ASN A 328 -3.22 -17.74 -12.97
CA ASN A 328 -3.11 -18.82 -13.94
C ASN A 328 -4.52 -19.10 -14.44
N GLY A 329 -4.92 -18.40 -15.49
CA GLY A 329 -6.22 -18.60 -16.09
C GLY A 329 -6.12 -18.71 -17.60
N ASP A 330 -7.23 -19.15 -18.16
CA ASP A 330 -7.26 -19.69 -19.51
C ASP A 330 -7.30 -18.60 -20.61
N LEU A 331 -7.23 -19.07 -21.85
CA LEU A 331 -7.30 -18.22 -23.04
C LEU A 331 -8.60 -17.42 -23.09
N GLU A 332 -9.73 -18.02 -22.69
CA GLU A 332 -11.05 -17.41 -22.79
C GLU A 332 -11.20 -16.23 -21.83
N GLU A 333 -10.71 -16.36 -20.60
CA GLU A 333 -10.70 -15.28 -19.62
C GLU A 333 -9.82 -14.10 -20.08
N CYS A 334 -8.61 -14.39 -20.56
CA CYS A 334 -7.69 -13.36 -21.08
C CYS A 334 -8.28 -12.64 -22.28
N THR A 335 -8.86 -13.39 -23.22
CA THR A 335 -9.54 -12.86 -24.41
C THR A 335 -10.72 -11.97 -24.00
N THR A 336 -11.54 -12.43 -23.04
CA THR A 336 -12.71 -11.70 -22.55
C THR A 336 -12.32 -10.35 -21.97
N LEU A 337 -11.29 -10.32 -21.12
CA LEU A 337 -10.77 -9.08 -20.55
C LEU A 337 -10.21 -8.15 -21.62
N ASN A 338 -9.32 -8.65 -22.46
CA ASN A 338 -8.61 -7.83 -23.45
C ASN A 338 -9.58 -7.21 -24.47
N GLN A 339 -10.54 -7.98 -24.98
CA GLN A 339 -11.56 -7.45 -25.88
C GLN A 339 -12.45 -6.42 -25.20
N MET A 340 -12.77 -6.60 -23.91
CA MET A 340 -13.55 -5.62 -23.16
C MET A 340 -12.77 -4.30 -23.02
N ILE A 341 -11.48 -4.37 -22.68
CA ILE A 341 -10.59 -3.22 -22.59
C ILE A 341 -10.53 -2.49 -23.93
N GLY A 342 -10.22 -3.20 -25.02
CA GLY A 342 -10.09 -2.62 -26.36
C GLY A 342 -11.35 -1.90 -26.83
N ARG A 343 -12.54 -2.41 -26.46
CA ARG A 343 -13.83 -1.81 -26.86
C ARG A 343 -14.28 -0.64 -25.99
N THR A 344 -13.87 -0.59 -24.73
CA THR A 344 -14.45 0.36 -23.74
C THR A 344 -13.46 1.44 -23.26
N CYS A 345 -12.17 1.10 -23.11
CA CYS A 345 -11.17 1.94 -22.45
C CYS A 345 -10.41 2.85 -23.43
N LEU A 346 -11.11 3.62 -24.28
CA LEU A 346 -10.47 4.42 -25.35
C LEU A 346 -9.57 5.58 -24.86
N LYS A 347 -9.57 5.87 -23.55
CA LYS A 347 -8.74 6.90 -22.91
C LYS A 347 -7.51 6.34 -22.20
N LEU A 348 -7.28 5.03 -22.30
CA LEU A 348 -6.21 4.33 -21.60
C LEU A 348 -4.83 4.87 -21.96
N GLN A 349 -3.99 5.02 -20.94
CA GLN A 349 -2.62 5.53 -21.02
C GLN A 349 -1.62 4.53 -20.45
N THR A 350 -2.01 3.82 -19.40
CA THR A 350 -1.23 2.75 -18.79
C THR A 350 -2.10 1.50 -18.67
N LEU A 351 -1.60 0.38 -19.18
CA LEU A 351 -2.25 -0.91 -19.09
C LEU A 351 -1.26 -1.97 -18.65
N MET A 352 -1.63 -2.73 -17.62
CA MET A 352 -1.14 -4.08 -17.40
C MET A 352 -2.22 -5.06 -17.81
N THR A 353 -1.87 -6.07 -18.60
CA THR A 353 -2.81 -7.14 -18.98
C THR A 353 -2.10 -8.46 -19.22
N PHE A 354 -2.86 -9.49 -19.57
CA PHE A 354 -2.41 -10.87 -19.71
C PHE A 354 -2.47 -11.33 -21.18
N CYS A 355 -1.51 -12.16 -21.57
CA CYS A 355 -1.53 -12.97 -22.78
C CYS A 355 -1.46 -14.46 -22.42
N HIS A 356 -2.19 -15.27 -23.17
CA HIS A 356 -2.22 -16.72 -23.00
C HIS A 356 -1.53 -17.47 -24.16
N ASP A 357 -1.48 -16.88 -25.35
CA ASP A 357 -0.82 -17.47 -26.52
C ASP A 357 0.16 -16.51 -27.19
N ASP A 358 0.86 -17.02 -28.21
CA ASP A 358 1.85 -16.29 -28.99
C ASP A 358 1.25 -15.53 -30.20
N GLN A 359 -0.08 -15.48 -30.32
CA GLN A 359 -0.75 -14.74 -31.40
C GLN A 359 -0.92 -13.26 -31.05
N PHE A 360 -1.10 -12.96 -29.77
CA PHE A 360 -1.23 -11.59 -29.24
C PHE A 360 -2.31 -10.72 -29.91
N GLN A 361 -3.28 -11.33 -30.61
CA GLN A 361 -4.24 -10.62 -31.45
C GLN A 361 -5.02 -9.55 -30.68
N ASP A 362 -5.53 -9.88 -29.49
CA ASP A 362 -6.28 -8.90 -28.68
C ASP A 362 -5.38 -7.74 -28.19
N ILE A 363 -4.09 -7.97 -27.98
CA ILE A 363 -3.13 -6.92 -27.59
C ILE A 363 -2.94 -5.92 -28.73
N ILE A 364 -2.88 -6.41 -29.98
CA ILE A 364 -2.83 -5.55 -31.18
C ILE A 364 -4.09 -4.69 -31.25
N GLU A 365 -5.26 -5.29 -31.06
CA GLU A 365 -6.54 -4.58 -31.10
C GLU A 365 -6.63 -3.50 -30.03
N ILE A 366 -6.11 -3.77 -28.82
CA ILE A 366 -5.98 -2.76 -27.76
C ILE A 366 -5.07 -1.62 -28.21
N LEU A 367 -3.90 -1.92 -28.78
CA LEU A 367 -2.94 -0.90 -29.22
C LEU A 367 -3.50 0.01 -30.31
N ILE A 368 -4.29 -0.55 -31.22
CA ILE A 368 -4.97 0.21 -32.28
C ILE A 368 -6.11 1.05 -31.70
N SER A 369 -6.92 0.48 -30.81
CA SER A 369 -8.12 1.13 -30.28
C SER A 369 -7.80 2.20 -29.23
N CYS A 370 -6.76 1.98 -28.42
CA CYS A 370 -6.34 2.87 -27.34
C CYS A 370 -5.21 3.79 -27.81
N GLU A 371 -5.52 4.77 -28.66
CA GLU A 371 -4.53 5.67 -29.31
C GLU A 371 -3.65 6.49 -28.34
N LYS A 372 -4.04 6.55 -27.05
CA LYS A 372 -3.32 7.25 -25.98
C LYS A 372 -2.47 6.32 -25.11
N LEU A 373 -2.47 5.03 -25.40
CA LEU A 373 -1.70 4.04 -24.64
C LEU A 373 -0.21 4.32 -24.82
N ASP A 374 0.42 4.61 -23.68
CA ASP A 374 1.80 5.06 -23.58
C ASP A 374 2.65 4.03 -22.81
N ASN A 375 2.04 3.34 -21.85
CA ASN A 375 2.69 2.35 -21.01
C ASN A 375 1.94 1.02 -21.11
N LEU A 376 2.64 -0.05 -21.53
CA LEU A 376 2.09 -1.40 -21.59
C LEU A 376 2.95 -2.36 -20.76
N ILE A 377 2.32 -3.14 -19.89
CA ILE A 377 2.91 -4.25 -19.15
C ILE A 377 2.17 -5.52 -19.57
N LEU A 378 2.88 -6.49 -20.12
CA LEU A 378 2.28 -7.76 -20.56
C LEU A 378 2.74 -8.91 -19.69
N ARG A 379 1.78 -9.63 -19.11
CA ARG A 379 2.00 -10.82 -18.27
C ARG A 379 1.65 -12.10 -19.01
N ASN A 380 2.41 -13.16 -18.76
CA ASN A 380 2.05 -14.50 -19.20
C ASN A 380 1.03 -15.08 -18.20
N SER A 381 -0.16 -15.46 -18.65
CA SER A 381 -1.15 -16.16 -17.82
C SER A 381 -0.99 -17.68 -17.83
N THR A 382 -0.05 -18.22 -18.61
CA THR A 382 0.19 -19.67 -18.72
C THR A 382 1.46 -20.09 -18.03
N GLU A 383 1.56 -21.39 -17.76
CA GLU A 383 2.84 -22.02 -17.39
C GLU A 383 3.74 -22.29 -18.61
N GLU A 384 3.19 -22.22 -19.82
CA GLU A 384 3.93 -22.47 -21.05
C GLU A 384 4.82 -21.28 -21.42
N LYS A 385 5.93 -21.59 -22.10
CA LYS A 385 6.83 -20.55 -22.62
C LYS A 385 6.23 -19.95 -23.89
N ILE A 386 5.79 -18.70 -23.79
CA ILE A 386 5.33 -17.91 -24.94
C ILE A 386 6.56 -17.26 -25.61
N ASP A 387 6.71 -17.43 -26.93
CA ASP A 387 7.74 -16.71 -27.71
C ASP A 387 7.28 -15.26 -27.95
N ALA A 388 8.10 -14.28 -27.57
CA ALA A 388 7.81 -12.86 -27.79
C ALA A 388 8.12 -12.40 -29.23
N THR A 389 8.77 -13.24 -30.05
CA THR A 389 9.17 -12.86 -31.42
C THR A 389 7.97 -12.39 -32.27
N PRO A 390 6.80 -13.05 -32.26
CA PRO A 390 5.61 -12.57 -32.94
C PRO A 390 5.12 -11.22 -32.41
N LEU A 391 5.13 -11.02 -31.09
CA LEU A 391 4.75 -9.75 -30.45
C LEU A 391 5.63 -8.60 -30.93
N PHE A 392 6.95 -8.77 -30.88
CA PHE A 392 7.88 -7.71 -31.30
C PHE A 392 7.75 -7.40 -32.79
N THR A 393 7.62 -8.43 -33.63
CA THR A 393 7.40 -8.27 -35.08
C THR A 393 6.13 -7.46 -35.34
N THR A 394 5.07 -7.76 -34.60
CA THR A 394 3.77 -7.12 -34.74
C THR A 394 3.76 -5.69 -34.22
N LEU A 395 4.41 -5.42 -33.09
CA LEU A 395 4.60 -4.08 -32.55
C LEU A 395 5.38 -3.17 -33.53
N LEU A 396 6.37 -3.73 -34.23
CA LEU A 396 7.11 -3.01 -35.26
C LEU A 396 6.25 -2.75 -36.50
N ALA A 397 5.52 -3.76 -36.98
CA ALA A 397 4.62 -3.62 -38.13
C ALA A 397 3.51 -2.59 -37.90
N ASN A 398 3.05 -2.47 -36.66
CA ASN A 398 2.03 -1.50 -36.25
C ASN A 398 2.61 -0.27 -35.56
N SER A 399 3.90 0.02 -35.75
CA SER A 399 4.58 1.13 -35.08
C SER A 399 3.95 2.49 -35.37
N SER A 400 3.29 2.69 -36.51
CA SER A 400 2.51 3.93 -36.78
C SER A 400 1.23 4.06 -35.96
N HIS A 401 0.73 2.96 -35.40
CA HIS A 401 -0.59 2.87 -34.75
C HIS A 401 -0.54 2.91 -33.22
N HIS A 402 0.64 2.93 -32.61
CA HIS A 402 0.79 3.05 -31.16
C HIS A 402 1.79 4.14 -30.76
N LYS A 403 1.78 4.56 -29.50
CA LYS A 403 2.64 5.62 -28.94
C LYS A 403 3.37 5.16 -27.68
N LEU A 404 3.65 3.86 -27.57
CA LEU A 404 4.31 3.30 -26.40
C LEU A 404 5.67 3.98 -26.14
N SER A 405 5.83 4.56 -24.96
CA SER A 405 7.11 5.06 -24.45
C SER A 405 7.72 4.12 -23.41
N LYS A 406 6.89 3.34 -22.70
CA LYS A 406 7.37 2.28 -21.81
C LYS A 406 6.69 0.96 -22.14
N PHE A 407 7.50 -0.08 -22.28
CA PHE A 407 7.01 -1.42 -22.50
C PHE A 407 7.68 -2.39 -21.55
N CYS A 408 6.87 -3.17 -20.85
CA CYS A 408 7.33 -4.14 -19.88
C CYS A 408 6.75 -5.51 -20.21
N VAL A 409 7.59 -6.53 -20.13
CA VAL A 409 7.21 -7.90 -20.44
C VAL A 409 7.60 -8.78 -19.26
N ASP A 410 6.68 -9.66 -18.84
CA ASP A 410 6.96 -10.68 -17.84
C ASP A 410 8.12 -11.58 -18.28
N SER A 411 9.03 -11.84 -17.35
CA SER A 411 10.16 -12.77 -17.49
C SER A 411 9.80 -14.15 -18.03
N LYS A 412 8.54 -14.60 -17.88
CA LYS A 412 8.04 -15.87 -18.43
C LYS A 412 7.78 -15.84 -19.95
N ILE A 413 7.77 -14.65 -20.57
CA ILE A 413 7.64 -14.50 -22.02
C ILE A 413 9.05 -14.47 -22.60
N HIS A 414 9.38 -15.48 -23.39
CA HIS A 414 10.74 -15.77 -23.82
C HIS A 414 11.13 -14.96 -25.07
N PHE A 415 12.33 -14.39 -25.07
CA PHE A 415 12.97 -13.80 -26.24
C PHE A 415 14.50 -13.92 -26.12
N THR A 416 15.20 -13.86 -27.25
CA THR A 416 16.67 -13.86 -27.25
C THR A 416 17.22 -12.43 -27.24
N PRO A 417 18.49 -12.22 -26.83
CA PRO A 417 19.11 -10.90 -26.92
C PRO A 417 19.13 -10.36 -28.35
N ILE A 418 19.26 -11.24 -29.35
CA ILE A 418 19.26 -10.86 -30.77
C ILE A 418 17.89 -10.31 -31.18
N VAL A 419 16.81 -10.99 -30.78
CA VAL A 419 15.44 -10.57 -31.06
C VAL A 419 15.12 -9.24 -30.36
N LEU A 420 15.50 -9.09 -29.09
CA LEU A 420 15.33 -7.84 -28.36
C LEU A 420 16.14 -6.68 -29.00
N ASN A 421 17.41 -6.91 -29.32
CA ASN A 421 18.24 -5.86 -29.94
C ASN A 421 17.68 -5.43 -31.29
N SER A 422 17.21 -6.39 -32.10
CA SER A 422 16.59 -6.09 -33.39
C SER A 422 15.33 -5.25 -33.24
N PHE A 423 14.52 -5.54 -32.21
CA PHE A 423 13.33 -4.76 -31.89
C PHE A 423 13.68 -3.31 -31.50
N ILE A 424 14.64 -3.12 -30.59
CA ILE A 424 15.09 -1.80 -30.17
C ILE A 424 15.69 -1.00 -31.33
N ASP A 425 16.61 -1.61 -32.11
CA ASP A 425 17.25 -0.96 -33.25
C ASP A 425 16.23 -0.48 -34.31
N MET A 426 15.14 -1.23 -34.50
CA MET A 426 14.09 -0.87 -35.44
C MET A 426 13.17 0.22 -34.91
N ILE A 427 12.91 0.27 -33.60
CA ILE A 427 12.16 1.36 -32.97
C ILE A 427 12.94 2.67 -33.04
N ASP A 428 14.24 2.64 -32.75
CA ASP A 428 15.11 3.82 -32.81
C ASP A 428 15.19 4.40 -34.23
N LYS A 429 15.24 3.54 -35.26
CA LYS A 429 15.18 3.96 -36.67
C LYS A 429 13.87 4.65 -37.05
N ASN A 430 12.80 4.40 -36.32
CA ASN A 430 11.51 5.07 -36.50
C ASN A 430 11.40 6.37 -35.67
N GLU A 431 12.52 6.89 -35.16
CA GLU A 431 12.61 8.10 -34.31
C GLU A 431 11.74 8.03 -33.04
N LYS A 432 11.48 6.81 -32.57
CA LYS A 432 10.76 6.56 -31.33
C LYS A 432 11.75 6.10 -30.26
N SER A 433 11.63 6.66 -29.07
CA SER A 433 12.34 6.15 -27.90
C SER A 433 11.38 5.31 -27.08
N ILE A 434 11.74 4.04 -26.84
CA ILE A 434 11.00 3.15 -25.95
C ILE A 434 11.92 2.72 -24.81
N VAL A 435 11.40 2.81 -23.60
CA VAL A 435 12.07 2.28 -22.42
C VAL A 435 11.53 0.90 -22.14
N PHE A 436 12.40 -0.11 -22.21
CA PHE A 436 12.00 -1.50 -22.08
C PHE A 436 12.29 -2.04 -20.68
N TYR A 437 11.35 -2.77 -20.10
CA TYR A 437 11.50 -3.41 -18.80
C TYR A 437 11.20 -4.90 -18.86
N ILE A 438 11.86 -5.66 -17.99
CA ILE A 438 11.48 -7.04 -17.72
C ILE A 438 10.84 -7.06 -16.33
N TYR A 439 9.61 -7.56 -16.25
CA TYR A 439 8.92 -7.74 -14.99
C TYR A 439 9.20 -9.12 -14.42
N LYS A 440 9.69 -9.16 -13.18
CA LYS A 440 9.91 -10.39 -12.43
C LYS A 440 8.65 -10.75 -11.64
N SER A 441 7.73 -11.49 -12.26
CA SER A 441 6.51 -11.94 -11.59
C SER A 441 6.79 -13.12 -10.64
N GLY A 442 6.24 -13.08 -9.41
CA GLY A 442 6.14 -14.26 -8.55
C GLY A 442 7.10 -14.40 -7.36
N GLY A 443 7.28 -13.36 -6.55
CA GLY A 443 7.50 -13.46 -5.09
C GLY A 443 8.76 -14.16 -4.53
N ILE A 444 9.52 -14.94 -5.30
CA ILE A 444 10.64 -15.69 -4.75
C ILE A 444 11.98 -15.02 -5.12
N LYS A 445 12.68 -14.55 -4.08
CA LYS A 445 14.13 -14.36 -4.12
C LYS A 445 14.75 -15.71 -4.51
N TYR A 446 15.40 -15.79 -5.69
CA TYR A 446 16.21 -16.92 -6.17
C TYR A 446 15.53 -18.10 -6.89
N VAL A 447 14.60 -17.87 -7.82
CA VAL A 447 14.47 -18.77 -9.00
C VAL A 447 14.99 -18.01 -10.21
N GLY A 448 15.95 -18.61 -10.92
CA GLY A 448 16.73 -17.95 -11.97
C GLY A 448 15.86 -17.28 -13.02
N TYR A 449 16.40 -16.22 -13.62
CA TYR A 449 15.87 -15.64 -14.84
C TYR A 449 15.87 -16.70 -15.95
N ASP A 450 14.81 -17.49 -16.07
CA ASP A 450 14.73 -18.53 -17.09
C ASP A 450 14.76 -17.88 -18.48
N GLY A 451 15.96 -17.78 -19.06
CA GLY A 451 16.21 -17.16 -20.36
C GLY A 451 16.81 -15.74 -20.32
N ILE A 452 16.75 -14.97 -19.21
CA ILE A 452 17.34 -13.61 -19.19
C ILE A 452 18.81 -13.65 -18.82
N THR A 453 19.65 -13.55 -19.85
CA THR A 453 21.12 -13.42 -19.74
C THR A 453 21.60 -11.99 -19.48
N ASN A 454 22.87 -11.83 -19.07
CA ASN A 454 23.54 -10.52 -18.94
C ASN A 454 23.46 -9.66 -20.22
N ASN A 455 23.41 -10.29 -21.40
CA ASN A 455 23.28 -9.55 -22.65
C ASN A 455 21.93 -8.84 -22.76
N HIS A 456 20.84 -9.42 -22.22
CA HIS A 456 19.58 -8.70 -22.13
C HIS A 456 19.72 -7.47 -21.25
N LEU A 457 20.34 -7.61 -20.07
CA LEU A 457 20.50 -6.50 -19.13
C LEU A 457 21.28 -5.34 -19.75
N ILE A 458 22.36 -5.63 -20.48
CA ILE A 458 23.13 -4.61 -21.22
C ILE A 458 22.25 -3.88 -22.26
N ILE A 459 21.39 -4.61 -22.99
CA ILE A 459 20.46 -4.01 -23.95
C ILE A 459 19.43 -3.14 -23.22
N LEU A 460 18.85 -3.61 -22.10
CA LEU A 460 17.89 -2.83 -21.31
C LEU A 460 18.52 -1.54 -20.79
N GLU A 461 19.72 -1.59 -20.21
CA GLU A 461 20.43 -0.41 -19.71
C GLU A 461 20.67 0.62 -20.82
N SER A 462 20.95 0.17 -22.05
CA SER A 462 21.18 1.06 -23.20
C SER A 462 19.96 1.93 -23.57
N VAL A 463 18.75 1.50 -23.19
CA VAL A 463 17.50 2.24 -23.41
C VAL A 463 16.91 2.85 -22.13
N GLY A 464 17.66 2.88 -21.02
CA GLY A 464 17.16 3.36 -19.72
C GLY A 464 16.18 2.40 -19.03
N GLY A 465 16.19 1.15 -19.49
CA GLY A 465 15.39 0.03 -19.01
C GLY A 465 15.99 -0.67 -17.80
N GLY A 466 15.38 -1.81 -17.43
CA GLY A 466 15.87 -2.65 -16.34
C GLY A 466 14.92 -3.80 -16.00
N VAL A 467 15.25 -4.51 -14.92
CA VAL A 467 14.35 -5.49 -14.31
C VAL A 467 13.56 -4.80 -13.20
N LEU A 468 12.26 -5.06 -13.14
CA LEU A 468 11.35 -4.52 -12.12
C LEU A 468 10.71 -5.65 -11.34
N ASP A 469 10.58 -5.48 -10.02
CA ASP A 469 9.68 -6.26 -9.19
C ASP A 469 8.28 -5.61 -9.08
N ASP A 470 7.39 -6.17 -8.27
CA ASP A 470 6.05 -5.63 -8.08
C ASP A 470 6.03 -4.20 -7.51
N ASN A 471 6.91 -3.91 -6.55
CA ASN A 471 7.01 -2.59 -5.94
C ASN A 471 7.49 -1.56 -6.95
N ASP A 472 8.48 -1.93 -7.75
CA ASP A 472 8.98 -1.13 -8.86
C ASP A 472 7.88 -0.86 -9.89
N ILE A 473 7.07 -1.87 -10.25
CA ILE A 473 5.95 -1.70 -11.19
C ILE A 473 4.99 -0.64 -10.68
N ILE A 474 4.51 -0.76 -9.43
CA ILE A 474 3.57 0.21 -8.88
C ILE A 474 4.22 1.60 -8.79
N ASN A 475 5.47 1.70 -8.30
CA ASN A 475 6.14 2.99 -8.16
C ASN A 475 6.40 3.69 -9.50
N LYS A 476 6.53 2.93 -10.59
CA LYS A 476 7.01 3.43 -11.88
C LYS A 476 5.91 3.60 -12.93
N PHE A 477 4.83 2.82 -12.80
CA PHE A 477 3.70 2.82 -13.72
C PHE A 477 2.41 3.35 -13.09
N SER A 478 2.24 3.24 -11.77
CA SER A 478 1.02 3.69 -11.12
C SER A 478 1.09 5.13 -10.63
N THR A 479 -0.05 5.81 -10.70
CA THR A 479 -0.24 7.14 -10.11
C THR A 479 -1.34 7.16 -9.04
N VAL A 480 -1.81 5.99 -8.60
CA VAL A 480 -2.83 5.88 -7.55
C VAL A 480 -2.25 6.29 -6.20
N PRO A 481 -2.99 7.09 -5.39
CA PRO A 481 -2.56 7.40 -4.03
C PRO A 481 -2.41 6.12 -3.21
N LYS A 482 -1.26 5.90 -2.58
CA LYS A 482 -1.08 4.80 -1.64
C LYS A 482 -1.60 5.19 -0.26
N PHE A 483 -2.20 4.23 0.44
CA PHE A 483 -2.27 4.28 1.90
C PHE A 483 -0.90 3.94 2.48
N ARG A 484 -0.57 4.53 3.62
CA ARG A 484 0.56 4.06 4.41
C ARG A 484 0.17 2.74 5.04
N GLU A 485 0.92 1.69 4.73
CA GLU A 485 0.82 0.42 5.42
C GLU A 485 1.30 0.60 6.87
N PRO A 486 0.43 0.34 7.87
CA PRO A 486 0.86 0.29 9.26
C PRO A 486 1.67 -0.97 9.53
N TYR A 487 2.36 -0.97 10.67
CA TYR A 487 3.04 -2.15 11.19
C TYR A 487 2.06 -3.34 11.27
N ARG A 488 2.41 -4.46 10.63
CA ARG A 488 1.71 -5.75 10.77
C ARG A 488 2.55 -6.63 11.69
N TYR A 489 1.97 -7.04 12.81
CA TYR A 489 2.50 -8.13 13.63
C TYR A 489 1.86 -9.42 13.14
N SER A 490 2.64 -10.43 12.79
CA SER A 490 2.14 -11.80 12.69
C SER A 490 1.95 -12.31 14.12
N LEU A 491 0.71 -12.29 14.62
CA LEU A 491 0.35 -13.17 15.72
C LEU A 491 0.30 -14.57 15.10
N GLU A 492 1.36 -15.37 15.31
CA GLU A 492 1.23 -16.83 15.23
C GLU A 492 0.59 -17.37 16.52
#